data_AF-A0A924YHF4-F1
#
_entry.id   AF-A0A924YHF4-F1
#
_cell.length_a   1.000
_cell.length_b   1.000
_cell.length_c   1.000
_cell.angle_alpha   90.00
_cell.angle_beta   90.00
_cell.angle_gamma   90.00
#
_symmetry.space_group_name_H-M   'P 1'
#
loop_
_entity.id
_entity.type
_entity.pdbx_description
1 polymer ?
#
loop_
_entity_poly.entity_id
_entity_poly.type
_entity_poly.pdbx_seq_one_letter_code
_entity_poly.pdbx_strand_id
1 'polypeptide(L)' 'ADINVVYVNPFERTVTPEMQRYTCLSPNLYHFEMPSIDFSADIPVDDDGFVLDYPDLFRRVWPRP' A
#
# COMPACT_ATOMS: atom_id res chain seq x y z
N ALA A 1 9.39 -7.40 -4.25
CA ALA A 1 10.17 -6.43 -5.01
C ALA A 1 10.36 -5.20 -4.14
N ASP A 2 11.58 -4.66 -4.15
CA ASP A 2 11.93 -3.45 -3.40
C ASP A 2 11.85 -2.26 -4.36
N ILE A 3 11.15 -1.21 -3.97
CA ILE A 3 10.79 -0.08 -4.81
C ILE A 3 11.13 1.21 -4.04
N ASN A 4 11.90 2.09 -4.68
CA ASN A 4 12.08 3.45 -4.18
C ASN A 4 11.00 4.34 -4.78
N VAL A 5 10.12 4.85 -3.93
CA VAL A 5 9.01 5.72 -4.33
C VAL A 5 9.32 7.18 -3.98
N VAL A 6 8.70 8.10 -4.71
CA VAL A 6 8.61 9.50 -4.30
C VAL A 6 7.40 9.61 -3.38
N TYR A 7 7.64 9.62 -2.07
CA TYR A 7 6.59 9.75 -1.08
C TYR A 7 6.19 11.21 -0.93
N VAL A 8 4.89 11.48 -1.01
CA VAL A 8 4.31 12.82 -0.85
C VAL A 8 3.47 12.82 0.42
N ASN A 9 3.89 13.58 1.43
CA ASN A 9 3.10 13.76 2.65
C ASN A 9 2.23 15.02 2.49
N PRO A 10 0.91 14.92 2.30
CA PRO A 10 0.05 16.08 2.10
C PRO A 10 -0.15 16.92 3.36
N PHE A 11 0.03 16.34 4.55
CA PHE A 11 -0.13 17.06 5.82
C PHE A 11 1.09 17.93 6.11
N GLU A 12 2.29 17.39 5.91
CA GLU A 12 3.54 18.12 6.12
C GLU A 12 4.00 18.93 4.89
N ARG A 13 3.39 18.67 3.72
CA ARG A 13 3.73 19.28 2.42
C ARG A 13 5.18 19.00 2.02
N THR A 14 5.65 17.79 2.31
CA THR A 14 7.01 17.33 2.03
C THR A 14 7.01 16.26 0.95
N VAL A 15 8.14 16.14 0.28
CA VAL A 15 8.43 15.08 -0.70
C VAL A 15 9.75 14.43 -0.33
N THR A 16 9.74 13.12 -0.10
CA THR A 16 10.93 12.36 0.32
C THR A 16 11.05 11.06 -0.48
N PRO A 17 12.28 10.56 -0.74
CA PRO A 17 12.44 9.20 -1.20
C PRO A 17 12.10 8.23 -0.06
N GLU A 18 11.27 7.23 -0.32
CA GLU A 18 10.97 6.16 0.64
C GLU A 18 11.14 4.79 -0.02
N MET A 19 11.71 3.84 0.72
CA MET A 19 11.83 2.46 0.28
C MET A 19 10.63 1.65 0.77
N GLN A 20 10.00 0.95 -0.16
CA GLN A 20 8.85 0.09 0.09
C GLN A 20 9.11 -1.29 -0.49
N ARG A 21 8.66 -2.33 0.19
CA ARG A 21 8.73 -3.71 -0.29
C ARG A 21 7.33 -4.25 -0.50
N TYR A 22 7.14 -4.88 -1.65
CA TYR A 22 5.89 -5.53 -2.04
C TYR A 22 6.15 -7.00 -2.40
N THR A 23 5.51 -7.92 -1.71
CA THR A 23 5.56 -9.36 -2.02
C THR A 23 4.20 -9.81 -2.48
N CYS A 24 4.10 -10.33 -3.71
CA CYS A 24 2.88 -10.96 -4.20
C CYS A 24 2.68 -12.30 -3.47
N LEU A 25 1.64 -12.40 -2.64
CA LEU A 25 1.30 -13.62 -1.90
C LEU A 25 0.34 -14.50 -2.72
N SER A 26 -0.56 -13.86 -3.47
CA SER A 26 -1.48 -14.48 -4.42
C SER A 26 -1.90 -13.44 -5.48
N PRO A 27 -2.61 -13.81 -6.56
CA PRO A 27 -2.99 -12.86 -7.62
C PRO A 27 -3.66 -11.57 -7.14
N ASN A 28 -4.40 -11.63 -6.02
CA ASN A 28 -5.18 -10.53 -5.47
C ASN A 28 -4.74 -10.13 -4.04
N LEU A 29 -3.55 -10.54 -3.60
CA LEU A 29 -3.06 -10.25 -2.25
C LEU A 29 -1.57 -9.92 -2.26
N TYR A 30 -1.22 -8.73 -1.78
CA TYR A 30 0.15 -8.25 -1.69
C TYR A 30 0.52 -7.94 -0.25
N HIS A 31 1.64 -8.49 0.22
CA HIS A 31 2.27 -8.08 1.47
C HIS A 31 3.07 -6.80 1.22
N PHE A 32 2.70 -5.73 1.89
CA PHE A 32 3.41 -4.46 1.90
C PHE A 32 4.26 -4.33 3.15
N GLU A 33 5.46 -3.80 3.00
CA GLU A 33 6.34 -3.44 4.10
C GLU A 33 6.92 -2.02 3.87
N MET A 34 6.94 -1.22 4.92
CA MET A 34 7.65 0.05 4.99
C MET A 34 8.72 -0.03 6.10
N PRO A 35 9.94 -0.50 5.77
CA PRO A 35 10.95 -0.82 6.79
C PRO A 35 11.41 0.37 7.63
N SER A 36 11.23 1.60 7.14
CA SER A 36 11.60 2.83 7.87
C SER A 36 10.76 3.05 9.14
N ILE A 37 9.57 2.45 9.23
CA ILE A 37 8.63 2.66 10.36
C ILE A 37 8.06 1.35 10.95
N ASP A 38 8.68 0.20 10.66
CA ASP A 38 8.23 -1.14 11.11
C ASP A 38 6.73 -1.38 10.89
N PHE A 39 6.25 -0.98 9.71
CA PHE A 39 4.86 -1.13 9.31
C PHE A 39 4.76 -2.16 8.20
N SER A 40 3.76 -3.04 8.30
CA SER A 40 3.39 -3.98 7.24
C SER A 40 1.88 -4.20 7.19
N ALA A 41 1.40 -4.59 6.02
CA ALA A 41 0.00 -4.91 5.80
C ALA A 41 -0.19 -5.91 4.66
N ASP A 42 -1.14 -6.82 4.80
CA ASP A 42 -1.62 -7.64 3.70
C ASP A 42 -2.76 -6.90 3.00
N ILE A 43 -2.51 -6.49 1.75
CA ILE A 43 -3.38 -5.60 0.98
C ILE A 43 -4.11 -6.42 -0.10
N PRO A 44 -5.41 -6.75 0.11
CA PRO A 44 -6.24 -7.31 -0.93
C PRO A 44 -6.52 -6.28 -2.04
N VAL A 45 -6.46 -6.73 -3.28
CA VAL A 45 -6.76 -5.93 -4.48
C VAL A 45 -7.77 -6.63 -5.38
N ASP A 46 -8.49 -5.89 -6.21
CA ASP A 46 -9.29 -6.50 -7.28
C ASP A 46 -8.45 -6.92 -8.49
N ASP A 47 -9.11 -7.41 -9.54
CA ASP A 47 -8.46 -7.95 -10.75
C ASP A 47 -7.70 -6.89 -11.56
N ASP A 48 -8.05 -5.61 -11.37
CA ASP A 48 -7.36 -4.47 -11.98
C ASP A 48 -6.22 -3.92 -11.09
N GLY A 49 -6.04 -4.49 -9.88
CA GLY A 49 -5.00 -4.10 -8.93
C GLY A 49 -5.39 -2.95 -8.01
N PHE A 50 -6.67 -2.54 -7.95
CA PHE A 50 -7.11 -1.52 -7.01
C PHE A 50 -7.35 -2.12 -5.61
N VAL A 51 -6.87 -1.41 -4.59
CA VAL A 51 -7.02 -1.80 -3.18
C VAL A 51 -8.49 -1.95 -2.79
N LEU A 52 -8.81 -3.06 -2.13
CA LEU A 52 -10.13 -3.35 -1.55
C LEU A 52 -10.20 -2.91 -0.09
N ASP A 53 -9.19 -3.29 0.67
CA ASP A 53 -9.04 -3.00 2.09
C ASP A 53 -7.56 -2.78 2.39
N TYR A 54 -7.28 -1.74 3.15
CA TYR A 54 -5.96 -1.47 3.70
C TYR A 54 -6.14 -1.48 5.22
N PRO A 55 -5.76 -2.58 5.90
CA PRO A 55 -6.00 -2.76 7.33
C PRO A 55 -5.65 -1.53 8.16
N ASP A 56 -6.56 -1.16 9.07
CA ASP A 56 -6.47 -0.03 10.00
C ASP A 56 -6.40 1.39 9.39
N LEU A 57 -6.31 1.52 8.06
CA LEU A 57 -6.14 2.81 7.38
C LEU A 57 -7.33 3.17 6.48
N PHE A 58 -7.69 2.29 5.55
CA PHE A 58 -8.67 2.60 4.51
C PHE A 58 -9.49 1.38 4.12
N ARG A 59 -10.74 1.62 3.73
CA ARG A 59 -11.59 0.61 3.09
C ARG A 59 -12.26 1.18 1.86
N ARG A 60 -12.26 0.43 0.77
CA ARG A 60 -12.95 0.84 -0.46
C ARG A 60 -14.46 0.85 -0.26
N VAL A 61 -15.11 1.93 -0.71
CA VAL A 61 -16.58 2.13 -0.59
C VAL A 61 -17.31 2.16 -1.93
N TRP A 62 -16.58 2.15 -3.05
CA TRP A 62 -17.13 2.14 -4.40
C TRP A 62 -16.31 1.19 -5.32
N PRO A 63 -16.93 0.43 -6.26
CA PRO A 63 -18.38 0.25 -6.42
C PRO A 63 -19.00 -0.24 -5.12
N ARG A 64 -20.21 0.23 -4.82
CA ARG A 64 -20.89 -0.26 -3.62
C ARG A 64 -21.12 -1.77 -3.83
N PRO A 65 -20.87 -2.60 -2.81
CA PRO A 65 -21.21 -4.00 -2.87
C PRO A 65 -22.71 -4.21 -3.16
#